data_AF-B4SAY7-F1
#
_entry.id   AF-B4SAY7-F1
#
_cell.length_a   1.000
_cell.length_b   1.000
_cell.length_c   1.000
_cell.angle_alpha   90.00
_cell.angle_beta   90.00
_cell.angle_gamma   90.00
#
_symmetry.space_group_name_H-M   'P 1'
#
loop_
_entity.id
_entity.type
_entity.pdbx_description
1 polymer ?
#
loop_
_entity_poly.entity_id
_entity_poly.type
_entity_poly.pdbx_seq_one_letter_code
_entity_poly.pdbx_strand_id
1 'polypeptide(L)' 'MEKNDETIVENQELREEEIRLAAYYLWKEKGENHGSDTEDWLEAEESLND' A
#
# COMPACT_ATOMS: atom_id res chain seq x y z
N MET A 1 16.45 6.25 26.28
CA MET A 1 16.62 6.22 24.81
C MET A 1 15.23 6.02 24.25
N GLU A 2 14.69 7.08 23.67
CA GLU A 2 13.34 7.19 23.14
C GLU A 2 13.26 6.35 21.86
N LYS A 3 12.81 5.11 21.98
CA LYS A 3 12.65 4.16 20.86
C LYS A 3 11.27 4.27 20.21
N ASN A 4 10.67 5.45 20.24
CA ASN A 4 9.28 5.61 19.80
C ASN A 4 9.21 6.00 18.32
N ASP A 5 10.17 6.76 17.80
CA ASP A 5 10.17 7.22 16.42
C ASP A 5 10.55 6.11 15.42
N GLU A 6 11.54 5.28 15.75
CA GLU A 6 11.97 4.18 14.85
C GLU A 6 10.85 3.15 14.63
N THR A 7 10.07 2.85 15.67
CA THR A 7 8.99 1.84 15.59
C THR A 7 7.76 2.35 14.83
N ILE A 8 7.51 3.66 14.81
CA ILE A 8 6.41 4.25 14.03
C ILE A 8 6.76 4.26 12.54
N VAL A 9 7.99 4.64 12.20
CA VAL A 9 8.46 4.67 10.80
C VAL A 9 8.49 3.27 10.22
N GLU A 10 8.98 2.27 10.96
CA GLU A 10 8.99 0.87 10.52
C GLU A 10 7.56 0.34 10.28
N ASN A 11 6.58 0.78 11.06
CA ASN A 11 5.17 0.41 10.88
C ASN A 11 4.56 1.07 9.64
N GLN A 12 4.95 2.32 9.33
CA GLN A 12 4.50 3.02 8.13
C GLN A 12 5.10 2.42 6.85
N GLU A 13 6.40 2.09 6.85
CA GLU A 13 7.05 1.45 5.71
C GLU A 13 6.46 0.07 5.40
N LEU A 14 6.18 -0.73 6.44
CA LEU A 14 5.49 -2.02 6.27
C LEU A 14 4.10 -1.85 5.66
N ARG A 15 3.33 -0.85 6.13
CA ARG A 15 2.00 -0.56 5.59
C ARG A 15 2.07 -0.13 4.12
N GLU A 16 3.03 0.72 3.76
CA GLU A 16 3.23 1.14 2.37
C GLU A 16 3.63 -0.03 1.46
N GLU A 17 4.43 -0.97 1.97
CA GLU A 17 4.80 -2.18 1.23
C GLU A 17 3.59 -3.09 0.98
N GLU A 18 2.72 -3.26 1.98
CA GLU A 18 1.47 -4.00 1.85
C GLU A 18 0.53 -3.35 0.82
N ILE A 19 0.34 -2.04 0.89
CA ILE A 19 -0.48 -1.29 -0.08
C ILE A 19 0.09 -1.44 -1.49
N ARG A 20 1.41 -1.33 -1.65
CA ARG A 20 2.06 -1.47 -2.96
C ARG A 20 1.86 -2.86 -3.56
N LEU A 21 2.00 -3.91 -2.76
CA LEU A 21 1.77 -5.28 -3.22
C LEU A 21 0.31 -5.50 -3.59
N ALA A 22 -0.63 -5.04 -2.75
CA ALA A 22 -2.06 -5.12 -3.03
C ALA A 22 -2.43 -4.37 -4.31
N ALA A 23 -1.94 -3.14 -4.50
CA ALA A 23 -2.15 -2.33 -5.70
C ALA A 23 -1.60 -3.01 -6.95
N TYR A 24 -0.41 -3.64 -6.86
CA TYR A 24 0.15 -4.41 -7.96
C TYR A 24 -0.75 -5.59 -8.35
N TYR A 25 -1.26 -6.37 -7.39
CA TYR A 25 -2.15 -7.48 -7.69
C TYR A 25 -3.50 -7.02 -8.23
N LEU A 26 -4.06 -5.92 -7.73
CA LEU A 26 -5.27 -5.29 -8.27
C LEU A 26 -5.08 -4.86 -9.72
N TRP A 27 -3.98 -4.14 -10.03
CA TRP A 27 -3.64 -3.74 -11.39
C TRP A 27 -3.52 -4.95 -12.34
N LYS A 28 -2.86 -6.02 -11.87
CA LYS A 28 -2.75 -7.28 -12.63
C LYS A 28 -4.10 -7.95 -12.86
N GLU A 29 -4.98 -7.96 -11.87
CA GLU A 29 -6.33 -8.54 -11.99
C GLU A 29 -7.22 -7.74 -12.94
N LYS A 30 -7.10 -6.40 -12.94
CA LYS A 30 -7.80 -5.48 -13.83
C LYS A 30 -7.29 -5.51 -15.29
N GLY A 31 -6.27 -6.32 -15.57
CA GLY A 31 -5.74 -6.53 -16.92
C GLY A 31 -4.64 -5.55 -17.30
N GLU A 32 -3.86 -5.08 -16.33
CA GLU A 32 -2.69 -4.23 -16.54
C GLU A 32 -3.03 -2.89 -17.22
N ASN A 33 -4.18 -2.32 -16.88
CA ASN A 33 -4.63 -1.08 -17.50
C ASN A 33 -3.65 0.05 -17.20
N HIS A 34 -3.21 0.77 -18.23
CA HIS A 34 -2.30 1.88 -18.04
C HIS A 34 -3.05 3.10 -17.51
N GLY A 35 -2.44 3.79 -16.53
CA GLY A 35 -2.99 5.02 -15.93
C GLY A 35 -3.95 4.80 -14.76
N SER A 36 -4.09 3.57 -14.26
CA SER A 36 -4.86 3.27 -13.05
C SER A 36 -4.01 3.14 -11.78
N ASP A 37 -2.71 3.42 -11.86
CA ASP A 37 -1.75 3.26 -10.75
C ASP A 37 -2.20 3.93 -9.44
N THR A 38 -2.71 5.15 -9.53
CA THR A 38 -3.19 5.90 -8.36
C THR A 38 -4.53 5.36 -7.85
N GLU A 39 -5.42 4.95 -8.73
CA GLU A 39 -6.73 4.38 -8.37
C GLU A 39 -6.57 3.01 -7.70
N ASP A 40 -5.68 2.16 -8.26
CA ASP A 40 -5.32 0.86 -7.71
C ASP A 40 -4.64 0.97 -6.35
N TRP A 41 -3.83 2.03 -6.15
CA TRP A 41 -3.24 2.34 -4.84
C TRP A 41 -4.27 2.73 -3.80
N LEU A 42 -5.21 3.63 -4.14
CA LEU A 42 -6.26 4.06 -3.21
C LEU A 42 -7.20 2.91 -2.84
N GLU A 43 -7.57 2.08 -3.81
CA GLU A 43 -8.41 0.90 -3.58
C GLU A 43 -7.71 -0.14 -2.69
N ALA A 44 -6.41 -0.37 -2.91
CA ALA A 44 -5.58 -1.20 -2.05
C ALA A 44 -5.51 -0.65 -0.63
N GLU A 45 -5.29 0.66 -0.48
CA GLU A 45 -5.23 1.33 0.82
C GLU A 45 -6.56 1.21 1.59
N GLU A 46 -7.70 1.47 0.94
CA GLU A 46 -9.02 1.31 1.55
C GLU A 46 -9.28 -0.15 1.96
N SER A 47 -8.86 -1.11 1.13
CA SER A 47 -9.04 -2.54 1.42
C SER A 47 -8.23 -3.03 2.62
N LEU A 48 -7.16 -2.31 2.99
CA LEU A 48 -6.29 -2.60 4.14
C LEU A 48 -6.61 -1.73 5.36
N ASN A 49 -7.64 -0.87 5.26
CA ASN A 49 -8.10 0.01 6.34
C ASN A 49 -9.44 -0.54 6.88
N ASP A 50 -9.38 -1.55 7.75
CA ASP A 50 -10.54 -2.09 8.49
C ASP A 50 -10.97 -1.18 9.66
#